data_AF-A0A920HN68-F1
#
_entry.id   AF-A0A920HN68-F1
#
_cell.length_a   1.000
_cell.length_b   1.000
_cell.length_c   1.000
_cell.angle_alpha   90.00
_cell.angle_beta   90.00
_cell.angle_gamma   90.00
#
_symmetry.space_group_name_H-M   'P 1'
#
loop_
_entity.id
_entity.type
_entity.pdbx_description
1 polymer ?
#
loop_
_entity_poly.entity_id
_entity_poly.type
_entity_poly.pdbx_seq_one_letter_code
_entity_poly.pdbx_strand_id
1 'polypeptide(L)' 'MLAIEVANALGMDLIEWHIKSTTKASQGLYEYDAVTRLRDSQLGDERVKDISNYIKKGKFWDCFYV' A
#
# COMPACT_ATOMS: atom_id res chain seq x y z
N MET A 1 -14.72 -16.64 13.57
CA MET A 1 -15.26 -15.59 12.67
C MET A 1 -15.33 -16.16 11.26
N LEU A 2 -16.40 -15.93 10.49
CA LEU A 2 -16.59 -16.55 9.17
C LEU A 2 -15.39 -16.34 8.23
N ALA A 3 -14.80 -15.14 8.21
CA ALA A 3 -13.66 -14.83 7.35
C ALA A 3 -12.41 -15.67 7.67
N ILE A 4 -12.15 -15.95 8.96
CA ILE A 4 -11.03 -16.79 9.41
C ILE A 4 -11.25 -18.25 8.97
N GLU A 5 -12.47 -18.76 9.18
CA GLU A 5 -12.81 -20.14 8.79
C GLU A 5 -12.74 -20.34 7.28
N VAL A 6 -13.19 -19.35 6.50
CA VAL A 6 -13.12 -19.38 5.03
C VAL A 6 -11.66 -19.33 4.56
N ALA A 7 -10.81 -18.46 5.14
CA ALA A 7 -9.39 -18.39 4.81
C ALA A 7 -8.67 -19.72 5.10
N ASN A 8 -8.95 -20.33 6.25
CA ASN A 8 -8.40 -21.63 6.63
C ASN A 8 -8.87 -22.75 5.69
N ALA A 9 -10.15 -22.79 5.31
CA ALA A 9 -10.69 -23.78 4.39
C ALA A 9 -10.11 -23.67 2.98
N LEU A 10 -9.78 -22.44 2.55
CA LEU A 10 -9.18 -22.17 1.24
C LEU A 10 -7.64 -22.22 1.26
N GLY A 11 -7.01 -22.37 2.43
CA GLY A 11 -5.55 -22.31 2.58
C GLY A 11 -4.96 -20.95 2.19
N MET A 12 -5.74 -19.87 2.31
CA MET A 12 -5.34 -18.52 1.92
C MET A 12 -4.94 -17.70 3.15
N ASP A 13 -4.01 -16.76 2.95
CA ASP A 13 -3.63 -15.82 4.00
C ASP A 13 -4.75 -14.80 4.25
N LEU A 14 -5.00 -14.49 5.53
CA LEU A 14 -6.03 -13.53 5.93
C LEU A 14 -5.39 -12.17 6.18
N ILE A 15 -5.60 -11.24 5.25
CA ILE A 15 -5.12 -9.86 5.39
C ILE A 15 -6.13 -9.04 6.20
N GLU A 16 -5.80 -8.78 7.47
CA GLU A 16 -6.61 -7.93 8.33
C GLU A 16 -6.28 -6.44 8.12
N TRP A 17 -7.31 -5.63 7.85
CA TRP A 17 -7.18 -4.17 7.76
C TRP A 17 -8.24 -3.46 8.60
N HIS A 18 -7.77 -2.69 9.58
CA HIS A 18 -8.62 -1.85 10.42
C HIS A 18 -8.99 -0.55 9.68
N ILE A 19 -10.23 -0.48 9.20
CA ILE A 19 -10.76 0.66 8.43
C ILE A 19 -11.60 1.56 9.35
N LYS A 20 -11.46 2.88 9.21
CA LYS A 20 -12.33 3.89 9.86
C LYS A 20 -13.36 4.40 8.85
N SER A 21 -14.46 5.00 9.30
CA SER A 21 -15.48 5.59 8.41
C SER A 21 -14.94 6.71 7.51
N THR A 22 -13.82 7.32 7.89
CA THR A 22 -13.12 8.35 7.11
C THR A 22 -12.04 7.81 6.19
N THR A 23 -11.76 6.50 6.23
CA THR A 23 -10.73 5.88 5.41
C THR A 23 -11.20 5.81 3.95
N LYS A 24 -10.38 6.34 3.04
CA LYS A 24 -10.60 6.26 1.59
C LYS A 24 -9.88 5.06 1.00
N ALA A 25 -10.46 4.46 -0.03
CA ALA A 25 -9.84 3.32 -0.74
C ALA A 25 -8.43 3.63 -1.27
N SER A 26 -8.16 4.87 -1.68
CA SER A 26 -6.82 5.31 -2.08
C SER A 26 -5.77 5.13 -0.99
N GLN A 27 -6.13 5.26 0.29
CA GLN A 27 -5.22 5.06 1.41
C GLN A 27 -4.86 3.58 1.63
N GLY A 28 -5.72 2.67 1.18
CA GLY A 28 -5.46 1.24 1.21
C GLY A 28 -4.59 0.76 0.06
N LEU A 29 -4.69 1.40 -1.10
CA LEU A 29 -3.94 1.06 -2.31
C LEU A 29 -2.48 1.52 -2.20
N TYR A 30 -2.23 2.81 -2.35
CA TYR A 30 -0.87 3.33 -2.25
C TYR A 30 -0.89 4.81 -1.91
N GLU A 31 0.15 5.24 -1.22
CA GLU A 31 0.44 6.63 -0.98
C GLU A 31 1.63 7.04 -1.83
N TYR A 32 1.50 8.18 -2.50
CA TYR A 32 2.57 8.74 -3.30
C TYR A 32 3.24 9.88 -2.52
N ASP A 33 4.52 9.68 -2.18
CA ASP A 33 5.30 10.67 -1.42
C ASP A 33 5.87 11.75 -2.36
N ALA A 34 5.02 12.72 -2.68
CA ALA A 34 5.40 13.86 -3.50
C ALA A 34 6.44 14.76 -2.82
N VAL A 35 6.47 14.82 -1.49
CA VAL A 35 7.33 15.73 -0.73
C VAL A 35 8.78 15.25 -0.77
N THR A 36 9.00 13.96 -0.48
CA THR A 36 10.34 13.37 -0.57
C THR A 36 10.85 13.42 -2.00
N ARG A 37 10.00 13.14 -3.00
CA ARG A 37 10.39 13.27 -4.41
C ARG A 37 10.81 14.69 -4.78
N LEU A 38 10.09 15.70 -4.30
CA LEU A 38 10.42 17.10 -4.58
C LEU A 38 11.77 17.47 -3.95
N ARG A 39 12.01 17.05 -2.71
CA ARG A 39 13.28 17.28 -2.01
C ARG A 39 14.46 16.64 -2.73
N ASP A 40 14.31 15.38 -3.11
CA ASP A 40 15.36 14.62 -3.81
C ASP A 40 15.61 15.20 -5.22
N SER A 41 14.58 15.74 -5.87
CA SER A 41 14.70 16.48 -7.14
C SER A 41 15.48 17.77 -7.00
N GLN A 42 15.41 18.45 -5.85
CA GLN A 42 16.18 19.68 -5.60
C GLN A 42 17.65 19.36 -5.30
N LEU A 43 17.93 18.18 -4.74
CA LEU A 43 19.29 17.73 -4.41
C LEU A 43 20.00 17.04 -5.58
N GLY A 44 19.32 16.86 -6.72
CA GLY A 44 19.90 16.22 -7.91
C GLY A 44 20.05 14.70 -7.78
N ASP A 45 19.26 14.05 -6.91
CA ASP A 45 19.34 12.62 -6.69
C ASP A 45 18.85 11.82 -7.92
N GLU A 46 19.60 10.80 -8.34
CA GLU A 46 19.25 9.94 -9.46
C GLU A 46 17.97 9.11 -9.21
N ARG A 47 17.61 8.90 -7.94
CA ARG A 47 16.41 8.17 -7.52
C ARG A 47 15.11 8.81 -8.02
N VAL A 48 15.13 10.09 -8.39
CA VAL A 48 13.98 10.83 -8.91
C VAL A 48 13.54 10.34 -10.30
N LYS A 49 14.43 9.69 -11.05
CA LYS A 49 14.15 9.12 -12.38
C LYS A 49 13.12 7.99 -12.32
N ASP A 50 13.06 7.26 -11.20
CA ASP A 50 12.12 6.16 -11.00
C ASP A 50 11.05 6.55 -9.97
N ILE A 51 9.80 6.62 -10.42
CA ILE A 51 8.65 6.99 -9.58
C ILE A 51 8.34 5.92 -8.53
N SER A 52 8.71 4.66 -8.76
CA SER A 52 8.43 3.55 -7.85
C SER A 52 9.10 3.73 -6.49
N ASN A 53 10.22 4.48 -6.45
CA ASN A 53 10.92 4.85 -5.22
C ASN A 53 10.07 5.66 -4.23
N TYR A 54 8.97 6.26 -4.69
CA TYR A 54 8.10 7.14 -3.90
C TYR A 54 6.69 6.57 -3.72
N ILE A 55 6.45 5.32 -4.14
CA ILE A 55 5.17 4.64 -3.97
C ILE A 55 5.24 3.80 -2.69
N LYS A 56 4.45 4.19 -1.69
CA LYS A 56 4.28 3.42 -0.47
C LYS A 56 3.01 2.59 -0.56
N LYS A 57 3.18 1.27 -0.64
CA LYS A 57 2.07 0.31 -0.75
C LYS A 57 1.27 0.26 0.55
N GLY A 58 -0.06 0.30 0.44
CA GLY A 58 -0.98 0.13 1.56
C GLY A 58 -1.42 -1.33 1.73
N LYS A 59 -2.17 -1.61 2.80
CA LYS A 59 -2.61 -2.99 3.15
C LYS A 59 -3.49 -3.66 2.10
N PHE A 60 -4.23 -2.89 1.31
CA PHE A 60 -5.08 -3.43 0.24
C PHE A 60 -4.26 -3.75 -1.03
N TRP A 61 -3.08 -3.13 -1.20
CA TRP A 61 -2.17 -3.47 -2.28
C TRP A 61 -1.66 -4.91 -2.17
N ASP A 62 -1.39 -5.36 -0.94
CA ASP A 62 -0.88 -6.70 -0.66
C ASP A 62 -1.86 -7.78 -1.18
N CYS A 63 -3.16 -7.52 -1.17
CA CYS A 63 -4.19 -8.44 -1.67
C CYS A 63 -4.10 -8.75 -3.18
N PHE A 64 -3.48 -7.88 -3.98
CA PHE A 64 -3.37 -8.09 -5.44
C PHE A 64 -2.10 -8.83 -5.86
N TYR A 65 -1.20 -9.09 -4.92
CA TYR A 65 0.08 -9.77 -5.17
C TYR A 65 0.14 -11.17 -4.54
N VAL A 66 -0.99 -11.67 -4.03
CA VAL A 66 -1.19 -13.06 -3.55
C VAL A 66 -1.52 -13.98 -4.72
#